data_AF-A0A7C6L7L2-F1
#
_entry.id   AF-A0A7C6L7L2-F1
#
_cell.length_a   1.000
_cell.length_b   1.000
_cell.length_c   1.000
_cell.angle_alpha   90.00
_cell.angle_beta   90.00
_cell.angle_gamma   90.00
#
_symmetry.space_group_name_H-M   'P 1'
#
loop_
_entity.id
_entity.type
_entity.pdbx_description
1 polymer ?
#
loop_
_entity_poly.entity_id
_entity_poly.type
_entity_poly.pdbx_seq_one_letter_code
_entity_poly.pdbx_strand_id
1 'polypeptide(L)' 'NFPFTVNSVPIEIKARGRKVIGWDFDQYGLTGELPIKENLRFGPDTEDILLIPMGAARLRISAFPIQNTSL' A
#
# COMPACT_ATOMS: atom_id res chain seq x y z
N ASN A 1 18.94 -14.24 12.48
CA ASN A 1 19.44 -12.87 12.57
C ASN A 1 18.90 -12.12 11.34
N PHE A 2 17.97 -11.17 11.51
CA PHE A 2 17.43 -10.37 10.41
C PHE A 2 18.14 -9.02 10.43
N PRO A 3 19.04 -8.70 9.47
CA PRO A 3 19.89 -7.51 9.54
C PRO A 3 19.10 -6.19 9.45
N PHE A 4 17.86 -6.23 8.96
CA PHE A 4 17.00 -5.07 8.80
C PHE A 4 15.67 -5.28 9.52
N THR A 5 15.30 -4.28 10.32
CA THR A 5 14.00 -4.16 10.99
C THR A 5 13.35 -2.86 10.56
N VAL A 6 12.06 -2.68 10.81
CA VAL A 6 11.36 -1.41 10.57
C VAL A 6 12.13 -0.22 11.17
N ASN A 7 12.76 -0.41 12.34
CA ASN A 7 13.48 0.64 13.05
C ASN A 7 14.94 0.80 12.62
N SER A 8 15.51 -0.15 11.88
CA SER A 8 16.96 -0.20 11.58
C SER A 8 17.28 -0.29 10.09
N VAL A 9 16.27 -0.21 9.22
CA VAL A 9 16.46 -0.21 7.78
C VAL A 9 17.07 1.13 7.34
N PRO A 10 18.12 1.14 6.51
CA PRO A 10 18.84 2.38 6.18
C PRO A 10 18.15 3.24 5.11
N ILE A 11 16.99 2.80 4.60
CA ILE A 11 16.28 3.46 3.52
C ILE A 11 14.83 3.75 3.93
N GLU A 12 14.39 4.97 3.64
CA GLU A 12 13.00 5.40 3.74
C GLU A 12 12.44 5.60 2.33
N ILE A 13 11.24 5.09 2.07
CA ILE A 13 10.55 5.32 0.79
C ILE A 13 9.30 6.14 1.09
N LYS A 14 9.26 7.37 0.58
CA LYS A 14 8.13 8.29 0.76
C LYS A 14 7.30 8.32 -0.51
N ALA A 15 5.99 8.30 -0.36
CA ALA A 15 5.03 8.39 -1.44
C ALA A 15 3.86 9.28 -1.03
N ARG A 16 3.07 9.72 -2.01
CA ARG A 16 1.76 10.32 -1.75
C ARG A 16 0.69 9.45 -2.37
N GLY A 17 -0.40 9.24 -1.66
CA GLY A 17 -1.48 8.37 -2.14
C GLY A 17 -2.81 8.70 -1.51
N ARG A 18 -3.86 8.10 -2.07
CA ARG A 18 -5.23 8.19 -1.52
C ARG A 18 -5.68 6.79 -1.14
N LYS A 19 -6.45 6.68 -0.06
CA LYS A 19 -7.03 5.41 0.37
C LYS A 19 -8.02 4.88 -0.69
N VAL A 20 -7.87 3.63 -1.11
CA VAL A 20 -8.88 2.94 -1.94
C VAL A 20 -10.02 2.48 -1.02
N ILE A 21 -11.22 2.99 -1.26
CA ILE A 21 -12.38 2.69 -0.43
C ILE A 21 -12.92 1.30 -0.80
N GLY A 22 -13.13 0.46 0.21
CA GLY A 22 -13.62 -0.91 0.04
C GLY A 22 -12.53 -1.94 -0.30
N TRP A 23 -11.26 -1.53 -0.43
CA TRP A 23 -10.13 -2.47 -0.48
C TRP A 23 -9.63 -2.72 0.95
N ASP A 24 -9.97 -3.88 1.49
CA ASP A 24 -9.70 -4.28 2.87
C ASP A 24 -9.18 -5.72 2.93
N PHE A 25 -8.96 -6.25 4.13
CA PHE A 25 -8.60 -7.65 4.33
C PHE A 25 -9.74 -8.59 3.96
N ASP A 26 -9.38 -9.75 3.39
CA ASP A 26 -10.32 -10.84 3.19
C ASP A 26 -10.61 -11.60 4.50
N GLN A 27 -11.48 -12.61 4.42
CA GLN A 27 -11.85 -13.45 5.55
C GLN A 27 -10.68 -14.23 6.18
N TYR A 28 -9.53 -14.33 5.51
CA TYR A 28 -8.32 -15.00 5.98
C TYR A 28 -7.28 -14.01 6.54
N GLY A 29 -7.59 -12.71 6.58
CA GLY A 29 -6.66 -11.66 6.98
C GLY A 29 -5.58 -11.37 5.94
N LEU A 30 -5.78 -11.80 4.69
CA LEU A 30 -4.92 -11.47 3.56
C LEU A 30 -5.47 -10.24 2.84
N THR A 31 -4.69 -9.65 1.94
CA THR A 31 -5.18 -8.55 1.09
C THR A 31 -6.37 -9.03 0.27
N GLY A 32 -7.53 -8.38 0.43
CA GLY A 32 -8.70 -8.64 -0.37
C GLY A 32 -8.51 -8.24 -1.83
N GLU A 33 -9.48 -8.62 -2.66
CA GLU A 33 -9.44 -8.29 -4.08
C GLU A 33 -9.54 -6.78 -4.30
N LEU A 34 -8.67 -6.24 -5.16
CA LEU A 34 -8.76 -4.84 -5.55
C LEU A 34 -10.07 -4.62 -6.32
N PRO A 35 -10.87 -3.58 -5.99
CA PRO A 35 -12.06 -3.28 -6.76
C PRO A 35 -11.76 -3.10 -8.25
N ILE A 36 -12.62 -3.64 -9.10
CA ILE A 36 -12.58 -3.39 -10.54
C ILE A 36 -12.68 -1.88 -10.81
N LYS A 37 -12.17 -1.45 -11.97
CA LYS A 37 -12.03 -0.04 -12.34
C LYS A 37 -13.33 0.76 -12.16
N GLU A 38 -14.47 0.17 -12.51
CA GLU A 38 -15.79 0.78 -12.46
C GLU A 38 -16.25 1.07 -11.02
N ASN A 39 -15.74 0.31 -10.06
CA ASN A 39 -16.04 0.44 -8.63
C ASN A 39 -14.90 1.09 -7.84
N LEU A 40 -13.81 1.48 -8.51
CA LEU A 40 -12.65 2.05 -7.85
C LEU A 40 -12.98 3.45 -7.33
N ARG A 41 -13.03 3.57 -6.00
CA ARG A 41 -13.30 4.83 -5.30
C ARG A 41 -12.13 5.17 -4.41
N PHE A 42 -11.82 6.45 -4.31
CA PHE A 42 -10.73 6.97 -3.49
C PHE A 42 -11.27 7.88 -2.41
N GLY A 43 -10.60 7.89 -1.26
CA GLY A 43 -10.79 8.91 -0.24
C GLY A 43 -10.53 10.33 -0.79
N PRO A 44 -11.10 11.35 -0.15
CA PRO A 44 -10.95 12.74 -0.60
C PRO A 44 -9.50 13.25 -0.44
N ASP A 45 -8.79 12.74 0.56
CA ASP A 45 -7.49 13.25 0.97
C ASP A 45 -6.34 12.51 0.29
N THR A 46 -5.29 13.28 -0.03
CA THR A 46 -3.98 12.73 -0.41
C THR A 46 -3.07 12.82 0.80
N GLU A 47 -2.54 11.67 1.21
CA GLU A 47 -1.76 11.51 2.42
C GLU A 47 -0.28 11.26 2.08
N ASP A 48 0.62 11.72 2.95
CA ASP A 48 2.02 11.31 2.92
C ASP A 48 2.16 9.91 3.50
N ILE A 49 2.76 9.01 2.73
CA ILE A 49 2.90 7.59 3.05
C ILE A 49 4.37 7.26 3.19
N LEU A 50 4.74 6.64 4.32
CA LEU A 50 6.05 6.03 4.53
C LEU A 50 5.95 4.53 4.27
N LEU A 51 6.60 4.05 3.21
CA LEU A 51 6.63 2.64 2.84
C LEU A 51 7.78 1.93 3.55
N ILE A 52 7.49 0.75 4.09
CA ILE A 52 8.48 -0.11 4.72
C ILE A 52 9.06 -1.05 3.65
N PRO A 53 10.38 -1.10 3.46
CA PRO A 53 11.01 -2.03 2.53
C PRO A 53 10.70 -3.48 2.91
N MET A 54 10.46 -4.32 1.90
CA MET A 54 10.19 -5.74 2.09
C MET A 54 11.27 -6.45 2.92
N GLY A 55 12.54 -6.05 2.82
CA GLY A 55 13.62 -6.63 3.62
C GLY A 55 13.52 -6.34 5.13
N ALA A 56 12.67 -5.39 5.53
CA ALA A 56 12.50 -4.92 6.91
C ALA A 56 11.14 -5.30 7.53
N ALA A 57 10.23 -5.91 6.76
CA ALA A 57 8.92 -6.37 7.21
C ALA A 57 8.54 -7.73 6.62
N ARG A 58 7.58 -8.43 7.24
CA ARG A 58 7.08 -9.73 6.76
C ARG A 58 5.94 -9.63 5.74
N LEU A 59 5.32 -8.46 5.59
CA LEU A 59 4.17 -8.25 4.72
C LEU A 59 4.62 -7.87 3.30
N ARG A 60 4.04 -8.52 2.29
CA ARG A 60 4.32 -8.26 0.87
C ARG A 60 3.15 -7.48 0.27
N ILE A 61 3.37 -6.21 -0.06
CA ILE A 61 2.50 -5.49 -0.99
C ILE A 61 3.26 -5.46 -2.32
N SER A 62 2.80 -6.24 -3.30
CA SER A 62 3.45 -6.37 -4.63
C SER A 62 2.78 -5.57 -5.73
N ALA A 63 1.71 -4.85 -5.42
CA ALA A 63 0.98 -4.04 -6.39
C ALA A 63 0.45 -2.77 -5.71
N PHE A 64 0.70 -1.63 -6.35
CA PHE A 64 0.01 -0.38 -6.05
C PHE A 64 -1.10 -0.19 -7.09
N PRO A 65 -2.35 0.05 -6.68
CA PRO A 65 -3.40 0.38 -7.63
C PRO A 65 -3.08 1.72 -8.30
N ILE A 66 -3.11 1.74 -9.63
CA ILE A 66 -2.75 2.92 -10.41
C ILE A 66 -4.01 3.75 -10.62
N GLN A 67 -3.97 5.01 -10.20
CA GLN A 67 -4.95 6.00 -10.60
C GLN A 67 -4.61 6.46 -12.03
N ASN A 68 -5.23 5.84 -13.05
CA ASN A 68 -5.17 6.39 -14.40
C ASN A 68 -6.01 7.68 -14.44
N THR A 69 -5.37 8.81 -14.16
CA THR A 69 -5.95 10.12 -14.45
C THR A 69 -5.59 10.42 -15.89
N SER A 70 -6.58 10.44 -16.79
CA SER A 70 -6.39 11.08 -18.09
C SER A 70 -6.03 12.54 -17.83
N LEU A 71 -4.89 12.98 -18.36
CA LEU A 71 -4.51 14.39 -18.44
C LEU A 71 -5.52 15.16 -19.30
#